data_AF-A0A2T1D0Y9-F1
#
_entry.id   AF-A0A2T1D0Y9-F1
#
_cell.length_a   1.000
_cell.length_b   1.000
_cell.length_c   1.000
_cell.angle_alpha   90.00
_cell.angle_beta   90.00
_cell.angle_gamma   90.00
#
_symmetry.space_group_name_H-M   'P 1'
#
loop_
_entity.id
_entity.type
_entity.pdbx_description
1 polymer ?
#
loop_
_entity_poly.entity_id
_entity_poly.type
_entity_poly.pdbx_seq_one_letter_code
_entity_poly.pdbx_strand_id
1 'polypeptide(L)'
;MRAEAFDQQFDQGENITEFLDLSEVRRPGHESRAITIDFPQWMLDALDRQARQLGVPRESIIKVWLAERIHLFEQASLNEP
;
A
#
# COMPACT_ATOMS: atom_id res chain seq x y z
N MET A 1 20.48 17.46 -18.30
CA MET A 1 20.63 18.72 -17.53
C MET A 1 21.88 18.61 -16.65
N ARG A 2 22.55 19.72 -16.27
CA ARG A 2 23.58 19.66 -15.22
C ARG A 2 22.89 19.49 -13.87
N ALA A 3 23.45 18.68 -12.96
CA ALA A 3 22.84 18.39 -11.66
C ALA A 3 22.45 19.67 -10.88
N GLU A 4 23.31 20.69 -10.95
CA GLU A 4 23.10 22.00 -10.29
C GLU A 4 21.82 22.72 -10.74
N ALA A 5 21.45 22.62 -12.02
CA ALA A 5 20.24 23.25 -12.55
C ALA A 5 18.97 22.45 -12.20
N PHE A 6 19.11 21.13 -12.05
CA PHE A 6 18.03 20.25 -11.62
C PHE A 6 17.68 20.48 -10.15
N ASP A 7 18.68 20.53 -9.27
CA ASP A 7 18.48 20.79 -7.83
C ASP A 7 17.84 22.16 -7.61
N GLN A 8 18.30 23.18 -8.34
CA GLN A 8 17.73 24.52 -8.24
C GLN A 8 16.27 24.60 -8.68
N GLN A 9 15.87 23.87 -9.73
CA GLN A 9 14.48 23.82 -10.20
C GLN A 9 13.59 23.00 -9.25
N PHE A 10 14.12 21.92 -8.68
CA PHE A 10 13.42 21.12 -7.65
C PHE A 10 13.13 21.95 -6.39
N ASP A 11 14.12 22.66 -5.87
CA ASP A 11 13.98 23.49 -4.67
C ASP A 11 13.05 24.69 -4.86
N GLN A 12 12.92 25.17 -6.11
CA GLN A 12 11.99 26.23 -6.49
C GLN A 12 10.55 25.74 -6.68
N GLY A 13 10.29 24.43 -6.53
CA GLY A 13 8.97 23.82 -6.70
C GLY A 13 8.51 23.80 -8.16
N GLU A 14 9.44 23.92 -9.11
CA GLU A 14 9.13 23.81 -10.53
C GLU A 14 8.86 22.35 -10.91
N ASN A 15 8.05 22.14 -11.96
CA ASN A 15 7.68 20.80 -12.39
C ASN A 15 8.83 20.16 -13.18
N ILE A 16 9.67 19.41 -12.48
CA ILE A 16 10.81 18.67 -13.06
C ILE A 16 10.43 17.27 -13.59
N THR A 17 9.13 16.94 -13.66
CA THR A 17 8.65 15.59 -13.96
C THR A 17 9.07 15.11 -15.36
N GLU A 18 9.25 16.03 -16.30
CA GLU A 18 9.75 15.76 -17.66
C GLU A 18 11.22 15.31 -17.72
N PHE A 19 11.97 15.52 -16.63
CA PHE A 19 13.37 15.12 -16.49
C PHE A 19 13.55 13.88 -15.61
N LEU A 20 12.49 13.39 -14.97
CA LEU A 20 12.49 12.16 -14.18
C LEU A 20 12.18 10.98 -15.09
N ASP A 21 13.07 9.98 -15.11
CA ASP A 21 12.76 8.70 -15.72
C ASP A 21 11.81 7.91 -14.79
N LEU A 22 10.51 8.07 -15.03
CA LEU A 22 9.47 7.41 -14.24
C LEU A 22 9.34 5.91 -14.53
N SER A 23 10.06 5.38 -15.53
CA SER A 23 9.99 3.96 -15.90
C SER A 23 10.57 3.05 -14.81
N GLU A 24 11.45 3.58 -13.95
CA GLU A 24 12.06 2.88 -12.81
C GLU A 24 11.51 3.32 -11.45
N VAL A 25 10.41 4.08 -11.41
CA VAL A 25 9.76 4.46 -10.14
C VAL A 25 9.30 3.21 -9.40
N ARG A 26 10.07 2.85 -8.39
CA ARG A 26 9.74 1.83 -7.41
C ARG A 26 9.60 2.51 -6.06
N ARG A 27 8.68 2.02 -5.22
CA ARG A 27 8.57 2.42 -3.82
C ARG A 27 9.39 1.42 -2.99
N PRO A 28 10.65 1.72 -2.63
CA PRO A 28 11.45 0.81 -1.83
C PRO A 28 10.72 0.53 -0.51
N GLY A 29 10.58 -0.74 -0.13
CA GLY A 29 9.80 -1.16 1.05
C GLY A 29 8.35 -1.59 0.77
N HIS A 30 7.83 -1.42 -0.45
CA HIS A 30 6.51 -1.92 -0.86
C HIS A 30 6.59 -3.18 -1.75
N GLU A 31 7.60 -4.03 -1.54
CA GLU A 31 7.71 -5.28 -2.28
C GLU A 31 6.61 -6.25 -1.85
N SER A 32 5.77 -6.66 -2.80
CA SER A 32 4.71 -7.64 -2.55
C SER A 32 5.29 -9.05 -2.52
N ARG A 33 5.16 -9.74 -1.38
CA ARG A 33 5.49 -11.16 -1.25
C ARG A 33 4.20 -11.99 -1.26
N ALA A 34 4.12 -12.98 -2.14
CA ALA A 34 3.03 -13.94 -2.15
C ALA A 34 3.24 -15.00 -1.06
N ILE A 35 2.18 -15.31 -0.31
CA ILE A 35 2.17 -16.35 0.74
C ILE A 35 0.92 -17.21 0.59
N THR A 36 1.01 -18.47 1.00
CA THR A 36 -0.14 -19.40 1.05
C THR A 36 -0.66 -19.45 2.48
N ILE A 37 -1.97 -19.26 2.66
CA ILE A 37 -2.64 -19.31 3.97
C ILE A 37 -3.90 -20.15 3.81
N ASP A 38 -4.12 -21.06 4.74
CA ASP A 38 -5.34 -21.85 4.82
C ASP A 38 -6.42 -21.11 5.63
N PHE A 39 -7.66 -21.16 5.15
CA PHE A 39 -8.82 -20.55 5.79
C PHE A 39 -9.92 -21.59 6.03
N PRO A 40 -10.60 -21.58 7.19
CA PRO A 40 -11.80 -22.38 7.39
C PRO A 40 -12.90 -22.01 6.38
N GLN A 41 -13.68 -23.00 5.94
CA GLN A 41 -14.75 -22.80 4.94
C GLN A 41 -15.73 -21.69 5.36
N TRP A 42 -16.16 -21.68 6.63
CA TRP A 42 -17.11 -20.68 7.14
C TRP A 42 -16.59 -19.24 7.00
N MET A 43 -15.27 -19.06 7.08
CA MET A 43 -14.63 -17.76 6.97
C MET A 43 -14.57 -17.32 5.50
N LEU A 44 -14.22 -18.23 4.60
CA LEU A 44 -14.26 -17.96 3.15
C LEU A 44 -15.65 -17.56 2.69
N ASP A 45 -16.68 -18.28 3.16
CA ASP A 45 -18.08 -17.96 2.83
C ASP A 45 -18.47 -16.57 3.32
N ALA A 46 -18.00 -16.16 4.49
CA ALA A 46 -18.24 -14.82 5.03
C ALA A 46 -17.52 -13.74 4.21
N LEU A 47 -16.25 -13.96 3.88
CA LEU A 47 -15.45 -13.05 3.05
C LEU A 47 -16.06 -12.87 1.66
N ASP A 48 -16.47 -13.96 1.01
CA ASP A 48 -17.07 -13.93 -0.32
C ASP A 48 -18.41 -13.18 -0.33
N ARG A 49 -19.23 -13.30 0.72
CA ARG A 49 -20.47 -12.52 0.84
C ARG A 49 -20.18 -11.02 0.90
N GLN A 50 -19.22 -10.60 1.71
CA GLN A 50 -18.83 -9.20 1.84
C GLN A 50 -18.20 -8.66 0.54
N ALA A 51 -17.36 -9.47 -0.09
CA ALA A 51 -16.70 -9.14 -1.36
C ALA A 51 -17.73 -8.88 -2.46
N ARG A 52 -18.76 -9.73 -2.56
CA ARG A 52 -19.87 -9.54 -3.49
C ARG A 52 -20.69 -8.30 -3.20
N GLN A 53 -20.97 -8.01 -1.93
CA GLN A 53 -21.73 -6.81 -1.54
C GLN A 53 -21.00 -5.52 -1.93
N LEU A 54 -19.68 -5.50 -1.81
CA LEU A 54 -18.84 -4.36 -2.16
C LEU A 54 -18.39 -4.36 -3.63
N GLY A 55 -18.68 -5.42 -4.40
CA GLY A 55 -18.27 -5.53 -5.80
C GLY A 55 -16.75 -5.65 -5.99
N VAL A 56 -16.03 -6.22 -5.01
CA VAL A 56 -14.56 -6.33 -5.02
C VAL A 56 -14.11 -7.79 -4.92
N PRO A 57 -12.87 -8.11 -5.35
CA PRO A 57 -12.28 -9.42 -5.09
C PRO A 57 -12.09 -9.70 -3.60
N ARG A 58 -12.15 -10.98 -3.20
CA ARG A 58 -11.95 -11.42 -1.81
C ARG A 58 -10.61 -10.95 -1.23
N GLU A 59 -9.56 -10.96 -2.05
CA GLU A 59 -8.20 -10.59 -1.66
C GLU A 59 -8.13 -9.11 -1.23
N SER A 60 -8.95 -8.25 -1.83
CA SER A 60 -9.02 -6.83 -1.48
C SER A 60 -9.58 -6.64 -0.07
N ILE A 61 -10.63 -7.36 0.30
CA ILE A 61 -11.19 -7.32 1.66
C ILE A 61 -10.17 -7.82 2.68
N ILE A 62 -9.51 -8.95 2.38
CA ILE A 62 -8.49 -9.52 3.28
C ILE A 62 -7.38 -8.50 3.53
N LYS A 63 -6.88 -7.84 2.48
CA LYS A 63 -5.82 -6.82 2.59
C LYS A 63 -6.26 -5.61 3.43
N VAL A 64 -7.45 -5.09 3.19
CA VAL A 64 -7.97 -3.91 3.91
C VAL A 64 -8.14 -4.23 5.39
N TRP A 65 -8.84 -5.32 5.73
CA TRP A 65 -9.08 -5.68 7.13
C TRP A 65 -7.80 -6.02 7.89
N LEU A 66 -6.83 -6.66 7.23
CA LEU A 66 -5.53 -6.94 7.83
C LEU A 66 -4.76 -5.65 8.09
N ALA A 67 -4.74 -4.71 7.13
CA ALA A 67 -4.09 -3.41 7.30
C ALA A 67 -4.74 -2.60 8.44
N GLU A 68 -6.07 -2.54 8.50
CA GLU A 68 -6.81 -1.90 9.59
C GLU A 68 -6.44 -2.51 10.94
N ARG A 69 -6.41 -3.85 11.02
CA ARG A 69 -6.09 -4.54 12.27
C ARG A 69 -4.65 -4.28 12.72
N ILE A 70 -3.68 -4.32 11.80
CA ILE A 70 -2.28 -3.99 12.09
C ILE A 70 -2.16 -2.56 12.60
N HIS A 71 -2.79 -1.61 11.91
CA HIS A 71 -2.75 -0.21 12.29
C HIS A 71 -3.32 0.05 13.69
N LEU A 72 -4.43 -0.62 14.04
CA LEU A 72 -5.00 -0.55 15.38
C LEU A 72 -4.03 -1.10 16.46
N PHE A 73 -3.29 -2.17 16.17
CA PHE A 73 -2.29 -2.70 17.10
C PHE A 73 -1.09 -1.76 17.27
N GLU A 74 -0.58 -1.19 16.18
CA GLU A 74 0.51 -0.20 16.23
C GLU A 74 0.11 1.03 17.04
N GLN A 75 -1.11 1.53 16.86
CA GLN A 75 -1.64 2.64 17.66
C GLN A 75 -1.78 2.29 19.14
N ALA A 76 -2.20 1.06 19.46
CA ALA A 76 -2.33 0.63 20.85
C ALA A 76 -0.97 0.53 21.54
N SER A 77 0.06 0.01 20.85
CA SER A 77 1.42 -0.09 21.37
C SER A 77 2.13 1.27 21.53
N LEU A 78 1.71 2.30 20.80
CA LEU A 78 2.22 3.67 20.97
C LEU A 78 1.57 4.42 22.14
N ASN A 79 0.46 3.89 22.68
CA ASN A 79 -0.32 4.51 23.74
C ASN A 79 -0.14 3.83 25.11
N GLU A 80 0.85 2.95 25.27
CA GLU A 80 1.28 2.48 26.59
C GLU A 80 2.20 3.55 27.25
N PRO A 81 1.95 3.93 28.52
CA PRO A 81 2.70 4.97 29.22
C PRO A 81 4.13 4.55 29.62
#